data_AF-A0A920SHT0-F1
#
_entry.id   AF-A0A920SHT0-F1
#
_cell.length_a   1.000
_cell.length_b   1.000
_cell.length_c   1.000
_cell.angle_alpha   90.00
_cell.angle_beta   90.00
_cell.angle_gamma   90.00
#
_symmetry.space_group_name_H-M   'P 1'
#
loop_
_entity.id
_entity.type
_entity.pdbx_description
1 polymer ?
#
loop_
_entity_poly.entity_id
_entity_poly.type
_entity_poly.pdbx_seq_one_letter_code
_entity_poly.pdbx_strand_id
1 'polypeptide(L)'
;MQEEDITIIREAGMCYVGQSFQLRVDVPSVIDTDTGSQLEKAFHQRHAESYGFDNEEEPTQLVNLRVVGIGKVDRPVLKQLDHAIGPAKRAIKGKRKVYFSEAKGLIEVDLYDRSLLMSGDRFTGPAIIEQMDTTIVVPPEVEVEAEQSGNLVIHINHT
;
A
#
# COMPACT_ATOMS: atom_id res chain seq x y z
N MET A 1 -13.85 24.77 9.28
CA MET A 1 -12.44 24.45 8.98
C MET A 1 -11.63 25.61 9.51
N GLN A 2 -10.92 25.43 10.62
CA GLN A 2 -10.00 26.45 11.13
C GLN A 2 -8.67 26.29 10.35
N GLU A 3 -7.91 27.37 10.16
CA GLU A 3 -6.66 27.37 9.39
C GLU A 3 -5.59 26.39 9.95
N GLU A 4 -5.74 25.94 11.20
CA GLU A 4 -4.79 25.05 11.91
C GLU A 4 -4.77 23.58 11.43
N ASP A 5 -5.70 23.19 10.56
CA ASP A 5 -5.82 21.80 10.07
C ASP A 5 -5.26 21.58 8.66
N ILE A 6 -4.49 22.51 8.09
CA ILE A 6 -3.96 22.40 6.73
C ILE A 6 -2.44 22.26 6.73
N THR A 7 -1.93 21.13 6.23
CA THR A 7 -0.51 20.99 5.91
C THR A 7 -0.25 21.57 4.52
N ILE A 8 0.69 22.50 4.40
CA ILE A 8 1.10 23.10 3.12
C ILE A 8 2.43 22.49 2.66
N ILE A 9 2.43 21.90 1.47
CA ILE A 9 3.63 21.43 0.77
C ILE A 9 3.89 22.39 -0.39
N ARG A 10 5.15 22.79 -0.58
CA ARG A 10 5.58 23.65 -1.69
C ARG A 10 6.61 22.88 -2.49
N GLU A 11 6.46 22.86 -3.80
CA GLU A 11 7.36 22.16 -4.73
C GLU A 11 7.75 23.11 -5.87
N ALA A 12 8.97 22.96 -6.39
CA ALA A 12 9.41 23.57 -7.63
C ALA A 12 9.70 22.48 -8.67
N GLY A 13 9.20 22.65 -9.89
CA GLY A 13 9.58 21.84 -11.03
C GLY A 13 10.85 22.41 -11.65
N MET A 14 11.94 21.64 -11.62
CA MET A 14 13.25 22.05 -12.12
C MET A 14 13.82 21.06 -13.14
N CYS A 15 14.60 21.57 -14.08
CA CYS A 15 15.39 20.78 -15.02
C CYS A 15 16.71 21.49 -15.35
N TYR A 16 17.64 20.82 -16.02
CA TYR A 16 18.75 21.52 -16.67
C TYR A 16 18.24 22.32 -17.87
N VAL A 17 18.89 23.45 -18.16
CA VAL A 17 18.55 24.27 -19.33
C VAL A 17 18.64 23.41 -20.60
N GLY A 18 17.59 23.47 -21.43
CA GLY A 18 17.49 22.67 -22.67
C GLY A 18 16.89 21.27 -22.50
N GLN A 19 16.69 20.80 -21.26
CA GLN A 19 15.95 19.56 -21.00
C GLN A 19 14.44 19.79 -20.89
N SER A 20 13.66 18.81 -21.34
CA SER A 20 12.19 18.87 -21.32
C SER A 20 11.55 18.18 -20.10
N PHE A 21 12.28 17.31 -19.40
CA PHE A 21 11.76 16.56 -18.25
C PHE A 21 12.15 17.23 -16.94
N GLN A 22 11.17 17.45 -16.06
CA GLN A 22 11.35 18.13 -14.80
C GLN A 22 11.32 17.14 -13.64
N LEU A 23 12.15 17.42 -12.63
CA LEU A 23 12.06 16.80 -11.31
C LEU A 23 11.43 17.79 -10.33
N ARG A 24 10.68 17.25 -9.37
CA ARG A 24 10.12 18.06 -8.28
C ARG A 24 11.11 18.09 -7.13
N VAL A 25 11.36 19.31 -6.63
CA VAL A 25 12.14 19.56 -5.42
C VAL A 25 11.27 20.28 -4.39
N ASP A 26 11.45 19.95 -3.12
CA ASP A 26 10.73 20.60 -2.03
C ASP A 26 11.23 22.03 -1.85
N VAL A 27 10.30 22.97 -1.74
CA VAL A 27 10.60 24.38 -1.49
C VAL A 27 10.45 24.66 0.01
N PRO A 28 11.48 25.23 0.65
CA PRO A 28 11.41 25.61 2.06
C PRO A 28 10.23 26.52 2.37
N SER A 29 9.75 26.47 3.62
CA SER A 29 8.64 27.33 4.07
C SER A 29 9.05 28.80 4.22
N VAL A 30 10.31 29.06 4.55
CA VAL A 30 10.93 30.38 4.57
C VAL A 30 11.67 30.58 3.26
N ILE A 31 11.37 31.68 2.57
CA ILE A 31 12.01 32.04 1.30
C ILE A 31 12.86 33.28 1.55
N ASP A 32 14.14 33.16 1.25
CA ASP A 32 15.17 34.18 1.42
C ASP A 32 16.14 34.17 0.22
N THR A 33 17.26 34.90 0.37
CA THR A 33 18.28 35.00 -0.69
C THR A 33 19.00 33.70 -0.98
N ASP A 34 19.04 32.76 -0.04
CA ASP A 34 19.77 31.49 -0.18
C ASP A 34 18.88 30.38 -0.78
N THR A 35 17.57 30.60 -0.85
CA THR A 35 16.59 29.62 -1.31
C THR A 35 16.89 29.14 -2.74
N GLY A 36 17.37 30.01 -3.64
CA GLY A 36 17.75 29.62 -5.00
C GLY A 36 18.83 28.55 -5.02
N SER A 37 19.92 28.77 -4.29
CA SER A 37 21.03 27.80 -4.19
C SER A 37 20.63 26.52 -3.47
N GLN A 38 19.71 26.60 -2.50
CA GLN A 38 19.16 25.40 -1.86
C GLN A 38 18.35 24.54 -2.83
N LEU A 39 17.52 25.17 -3.68
CA LEU A 39 16.73 24.46 -4.70
C LEU A 39 17.62 23.82 -5.77
N GLU A 40 18.65 24.53 -6.22
CA GLU A 40 19.63 24.01 -7.18
C GLU A 40 20.35 22.77 -6.63
N LYS A 41 20.88 22.85 -5.40
CA LYS A 41 21.50 21.70 -4.73
C LYS A 41 20.53 20.52 -4.56
N ALA A 42 19.28 20.80 -4.16
CA ALA A 42 18.25 19.78 -4.02
C ALA A 42 17.92 19.12 -5.37
N PHE A 43 17.93 19.90 -6.46
CA PHE A 43 17.71 19.37 -7.81
C PHE A 43 18.82 18.43 -8.24
N HIS A 44 20.09 18.81 -8.06
CA HIS A 44 21.21 17.93 -8.41
C HIS A 44 21.16 16.62 -7.63
N GLN A 45 20.94 16.68 -6.31
CA GLN A 45 20.76 15.48 -5.49
C GLN A 45 19.61 14.61 -6.00
N ARG A 46 18.45 15.21 -6.29
CA ARG A 46 17.28 14.48 -6.79
C ARG A 46 17.52 13.86 -8.16
N HIS A 47 18.29 14.54 -9.01
CA HIS A 47 18.67 14.04 -10.33
C HIS A 47 19.60 12.83 -10.21
N ALA A 48 20.61 12.89 -9.32
CA ALA A 48 21.49 11.76 -9.02
C ALA A 48 20.72 10.55 -8.47
N GLU A 49 19.77 10.76 -7.55
CA GLU A 49 18.91 9.68 -7.04
C GLU A 49 18.00 9.07 -8.12
N SER A 50 17.51 9.89 -9.06
CA SER A 50 16.55 9.44 -10.08
C SER A 50 17.22 8.79 -11.30
N TYR A 51 18.42 9.25 -11.67
CA TYR A 51 19.10 8.87 -12.91
C TYR A 51 20.52 8.32 -12.72
N GLY A 52 21.03 8.28 -11.49
CA GLY A 52 22.36 7.75 -11.16
C GLY A 52 23.53 8.70 -11.40
N PHE A 53 23.27 9.95 -11.82
CA PHE A 53 24.27 11.00 -11.99
C PHE A 53 23.61 12.38 -11.92
N ASP A 54 24.41 13.43 -11.78
CA ASP A 54 24.05 14.85 -11.91
C ASP A 54 25.12 15.60 -12.72
N ASN A 55 24.90 16.89 -12.96
CA ASN A 55 25.86 17.75 -13.64
C ASN A 55 25.84 19.14 -12.99
N GLU A 56 26.65 19.32 -11.95
CA GLU A 56 26.71 20.56 -11.15
C GLU A 56 27.16 21.79 -11.96
N GLU A 57 27.82 21.60 -13.11
CA GLU A 57 28.26 22.70 -13.98
C GLU A 57 27.17 23.19 -14.94
N GLU A 58 26.13 22.39 -15.16
CA GLU A 58 25.03 22.75 -16.07
C GLU A 58 24.01 23.65 -15.37
N PRO A 59 23.64 24.79 -16.00
CA PRO A 59 22.68 25.70 -15.40
C PRO A 59 21.31 25.02 -15.24
N THR A 60 20.70 25.25 -14.09
CA THR A 60 19.35 24.77 -13.78
C THR A 60 18.29 25.82 -14.15
N GLN A 61 17.07 25.37 -14.43
CA GLN A 61 15.92 26.20 -14.74
C GLN A 61 14.74 25.81 -13.85
N LEU A 62 14.16 26.79 -13.16
CA LEU A 62 12.85 26.67 -12.52
C LEU A 62 11.76 26.87 -13.57
N VAL A 63 10.95 25.84 -13.78
CA VAL A 63 9.89 25.84 -14.82
C VAL A 63 8.52 26.14 -14.25
N ASN A 64 8.20 25.64 -13.06
CA ASN A 64 6.94 25.92 -12.37
C ASN A 64 7.08 25.86 -10.84
N LEU A 65 6.10 26.47 -10.17
CA LEU A 65 5.91 26.37 -8.73
C LEU A 65 4.55 25.72 -8.45
N ARG A 66 4.50 24.88 -7.43
CA ARG A 66 3.29 24.18 -7.00
C ARG A 66 3.13 24.29 -5.49
N VAL A 67 1.89 24.51 -5.07
CA VAL A 67 1.50 24.48 -3.65
C VAL A 67 0.36 23.46 -3.49
N VAL A 68 0.53 22.55 -2.53
CA VAL A 68 -0.47 21.54 -2.17
C VAL A 68 -0.94 21.80 -0.75
N GLY A 69 -2.23 22.07 -0.59
CA GLY A 69 -2.88 22.14 0.73
C GLY A 69 -3.56 20.83 1.06
N ILE A 70 -3.15 20.20 2.16
CA ILE A 70 -3.73 18.95 2.65
C ILE A 70 -4.52 19.25 3.92
N GLY A 71 -5.85 19.24 3.81
CA GLY A 71 -6.73 19.32 4.96
C GLY A 71 -6.68 18.02 5.77
N LYS A 72 -6.46 18.12 7.07
CA LYS A 72 -6.62 16.99 8.01
C LYS A 72 -8.10 16.71 8.18
N VAL A 73 -8.46 15.47 7.96
CA VAL A 73 -9.79 14.94 8.25
C VAL A 73 -9.64 13.83 9.27
N ASP A 74 -10.67 13.65 10.10
CA ASP A 74 -10.70 12.55 11.05
C ASP A 74 -10.53 11.23 10.29
N ARG A 75 -9.49 10.47 10.66
CA ARG A 75 -9.28 9.15 10.06
C ARG A 75 -10.38 8.21 10.57
N PRO A 76 -11.02 7.44 9.69
CA PRO A 76 -11.97 6.43 10.15
C PRO A 76 -11.24 5.43 11.04
N VAL A 77 -11.83 5.15 12.20
CA VAL A 77 -11.35 4.09 13.08
C VAL A 77 -11.73 2.76 12.43
N LEU A 78 -10.72 2.02 11.95
CA LEU A 78 -10.93 0.68 11.43
C LEU A 78 -11.33 -0.25 12.57
N LYS A 79 -12.40 -1.03 12.38
CA LYS A 79 -12.80 -2.04 13.34
C LYS A 79 -11.74 -3.14 13.38
N GLN A 80 -11.33 -3.51 14.58
CA GLN A 80 -10.45 -4.64 14.81
C GLN A 80 -11.27 -5.90 15.08
N LEU A 81 -10.83 -7.04 14.56
CA LEU A 81 -11.39 -8.33 14.91
C LEU A 81 -10.98 -8.69 16.35
N ASP A 82 -11.90 -9.31 17.08
CA ASP A 82 -11.57 -9.94 18.36
C ASP A 82 -10.57 -11.09 18.15
N HIS A 83 -9.85 -11.46 19.21
CA HIS A 83 -8.92 -12.59 19.15
C HIS A 83 -9.68 -13.93 19.15
N ALA A 84 -9.20 -14.86 18.33
CA ALA A 84 -9.74 -16.20 18.27
C ALA A 84 -9.61 -16.93 19.62
N ILE A 85 -10.69 -17.61 20.01
CA ILE A 85 -10.68 -18.58 21.11
C ILE A 85 -10.90 -19.96 20.48
N GLY A 86 -9.84 -20.76 20.42
CA GLY A 86 -9.87 -22.08 19.79
C GLY A 86 -9.68 -22.05 18.26
N PRO A 87 -9.94 -23.17 17.57
CA PRO A 87 -9.57 -23.33 16.16
C PRO A 87 -10.52 -22.59 15.21
N ALA A 88 -10.02 -22.26 14.02
CA ALA A 88 -10.78 -21.66 12.92
C ALA A 88 -11.97 -22.53 12.44
N LYS A 89 -12.01 -23.81 12.84
CA LYS A 89 -13.08 -24.76 12.49
C LYS A 89 -14.50 -24.27 12.82
N ARG A 90 -14.65 -23.37 13.80
CA ARG A 90 -15.93 -22.73 14.13
C ARG A 90 -16.54 -21.93 12.96
N ALA A 91 -15.70 -21.46 12.04
CA ALA A 91 -16.13 -20.71 10.86
C ALA A 91 -16.50 -21.61 9.69
N ILE A 92 -16.33 -22.94 9.79
CA ILE A 92 -16.72 -23.87 8.74
C ILE A 92 -18.25 -23.98 8.72
N LYS A 93 -18.87 -23.56 7.61
CA LYS A 93 -20.32 -23.61 7.39
C LYS A 93 -20.79 -24.78 6.53
N GLY A 94 -19.85 -25.59 6.03
CA GLY A 94 -20.15 -26.76 5.23
C GLY A 94 -18.96 -27.22 4.40
N LYS A 95 -19.24 -28.11 3.45
CA LYS A 95 -18.24 -28.63 2.52
C LYS A 95 -18.78 -28.68 1.10
N ARG A 96 -17.90 -28.60 0.11
CA ARG A 96 -18.25 -28.70 -1.32
C ARG A 96 -17.15 -29.42 -2.09
N LYS A 97 -17.49 -30.15 -3.15
CA LYS A 97 -16.49 -30.67 -4.09
C LYS A 97 -16.07 -29.55 -5.05
N VAL A 98 -14.78 -29.27 -5.11
CA VAL A 98 -14.18 -28.24 -5.99
C VAL A 98 -13.03 -28.87 -6.75
N TYR A 99 -12.87 -28.47 -8.01
CA TYR A 99 -11.78 -28.97 -8.85
C TYR A 99 -10.54 -28.10 -8.65
N PHE A 100 -9.42 -28.72 -8.29
CA PHE A 100 -8.10 -28.08 -8.27
C PHE A 100 -7.18 -28.82 -9.24
N SER A 101 -6.50 -28.07 -10.10
CA SER A 101 -5.49 -28.58 -11.04
C SER A 101 -4.33 -29.27 -10.31
N GLU A 102 -3.90 -28.67 -9.20
CA GLU A 102 -2.84 -29.08 -8.31
C GLU A 102 -3.15 -30.46 -7.69
N ALA A 103 -4.43 -30.69 -7.38
CA ALA A 103 -4.93 -31.98 -6.89
C ALA A 103 -5.36 -32.95 -8.01
N LYS A 104 -5.27 -32.52 -9.28
CA LYS A 104 -5.67 -33.28 -10.48
C LYS A 104 -7.10 -33.86 -10.40
N GLY A 105 -8.03 -33.16 -9.76
CA GLY A 105 -9.38 -33.69 -9.57
C GLY A 105 -10.32 -32.86 -8.71
N LEU A 106 -11.55 -33.37 -8.57
CA LEU A 106 -12.53 -32.88 -7.61
C LEU A 106 -12.16 -33.38 -6.21
N ILE A 107 -11.95 -32.44 -5.28
CA ILE A 107 -11.68 -32.72 -3.88
C ILE A 107 -12.74 -32.05 -3.00
N GLU A 108 -13.09 -32.68 -1.89
CA GLU A 108 -13.96 -32.08 -0.89
C GLU A 108 -13.18 -31.03 -0.09
N VAL A 109 -13.70 -29.80 -0.06
CA VAL A 109 -13.07 -28.67 0.63
C VAL A 109 -14.01 -28.07 1.66
N ASP A 110 -13.43 -27.52 2.73
CA ASP A 110 -14.16 -26.79 3.75
C ASP A 110 -14.60 -25.42 3.22
N LEU A 111 -15.86 -25.07 3.49
CA LEU A 111 -16.42 -23.75 3.22
C LEU A 111 -16.40 -22.93 4.52
N TYR A 112 -15.61 -21.86 4.54
CA TYR A 112 -15.54 -20.93 5.65
C TYR A 112 -16.50 -19.76 5.43
N ASP A 113 -17.24 -19.37 6.48
CA ASP A 113 -17.91 -18.08 6.56
C ASP A 113 -16.92 -17.03 7.02
N ARG A 114 -16.62 -16.05 6.14
CA ARG A 114 -15.65 -14.99 6.45
C ARG A 114 -16.04 -14.19 7.70
N SER A 115 -17.33 -14.04 7.98
CA SER A 115 -17.81 -13.24 9.13
C SER A 115 -17.51 -13.88 10.49
N LEU A 116 -17.20 -15.18 10.52
CA LEU A 116 -16.91 -15.95 11.73
C LEU A 116 -15.41 -16.13 12.01
N LEU A 117 -14.55 -15.73 11.07
CA LEU A 117 -13.10 -15.71 11.27
C LEU A 117 -12.71 -14.60 12.22
N MET A 118 -11.84 -14.91 13.19
CA MET A 118 -11.34 -13.96 14.19
C MET A 118 -9.82 -13.80 14.06
N SER A 119 -9.27 -12.77 14.71
CA SER A 119 -7.84 -12.50 14.69
C SER A 119 -7.04 -13.68 15.24
N GLY A 120 -6.02 -14.11 14.49
CA GLY A 120 -5.16 -15.25 14.82
C GLY A 120 -5.68 -16.59 14.31
N ASP A 121 -6.84 -16.66 13.65
CA ASP A 121 -7.25 -17.87 12.96
C ASP A 121 -6.27 -18.23 11.86
N ARG A 122 -5.86 -19.49 11.85
CA ARG A 122 -4.99 -20.07 10.82
C ARG A 122 -5.53 -21.39 10.33
N PHE A 123 -5.43 -21.61 9.02
CA PHE A 123 -5.75 -22.88 8.38
C PHE A 123 -5.02 -23.00 7.05
N THR A 124 -4.81 -24.24 6.62
CA THR A 124 -4.21 -24.56 5.32
C THR A 124 -5.31 -25.02 4.37
N GLY A 125 -5.24 -24.57 3.13
CA GLY A 125 -6.10 -25.06 2.08
C GLY A 125 -5.87 -26.56 1.77
N PRO A 126 -6.76 -27.18 0.99
CA PRO A 126 -7.73 -26.53 0.11
C PRO A 126 -9.02 -26.09 0.84
N ALA A 127 -9.45 -24.86 0.60
CA ALA A 127 -10.63 -24.27 1.23
C ALA A 127 -11.27 -23.19 0.35
N ILE A 128 -12.55 -22.89 0.60
CA ILE A 128 -13.23 -21.72 0.04
C ILE A 128 -13.69 -20.85 1.20
N ILE A 129 -13.40 -19.56 1.15
CA ILE A 129 -13.90 -18.58 2.12
C ILE A 129 -14.95 -17.73 1.41
N GLU A 130 -16.19 -17.80 1.88
CA GLU A 130 -17.31 -17.07 1.30
C GLU A 130 -17.66 -15.86 2.18
N GLN A 131 -17.81 -14.70 1.54
CA GLN A 131 -18.36 -13.48 2.10
C GLN A 131 -19.54 -13.06 1.19
N MET A 132 -20.40 -12.14 1.65
CA MET A 132 -21.54 -11.67 0.88
C MET A 132 -21.14 -11.03 -0.47
N ASP A 133 -19.99 -10.38 -0.54
CA ASP A 133 -19.49 -9.58 -1.66
C ASP A 133 -18.29 -10.21 -2.38
N THR A 134 -17.72 -11.30 -1.85
CA THR A 134 -16.53 -11.93 -2.43
C THR A 134 -16.43 -13.42 -2.08
N THR A 135 -15.64 -14.16 -2.85
CA THR A 135 -15.29 -15.54 -2.58
C THR A 135 -13.80 -15.72 -2.81
N ILE A 136 -13.09 -16.19 -1.77
CA ILE A 136 -11.65 -16.42 -1.80
C ILE A 136 -11.42 -17.92 -1.94
N VAL A 137 -10.67 -18.30 -2.98
CA VAL A 137 -10.26 -19.68 -3.23
C VAL A 137 -8.88 -19.88 -2.62
N VAL A 138 -8.74 -20.84 -1.72
CA VAL A 138 -7.47 -21.21 -1.09
C VAL A 138 -7.02 -22.56 -1.66
N PRO A 139 -5.98 -22.60 -2.51
CA PRO A 139 -5.46 -23.85 -3.07
C PRO A 139 -4.90 -24.81 -2.01
N PRO A 140 -4.65 -26.08 -2.36
CA PRO A 140 -3.87 -26.98 -1.52
C PRO A 140 -2.52 -26.37 -1.11
N GLU A 141 -2.05 -26.68 0.11
CA GLU A 141 -0.73 -26.28 0.63
C GLU A 141 -0.50 -24.77 0.82
N VAL A 142 -1.54 -23.95 0.66
CA VAL A 142 -1.53 -22.52 0.92
C VAL A 142 -2.06 -22.25 2.34
N GLU A 143 -1.30 -21.53 3.16
CA GLU A 143 -1.72 -21.13 4.51
C GLU A 143 -2.46 -19.79 4.47
N VAL A 144 -3.50 -19.66 5.29
CA VAL A 144 -4.24 -18.43 5.49
C VAL A 144 -4.19 -18.05 6.97
N GLU A 145 -3.94 -16.77 7.23
CA GLU A 145 -4.01 -16.16 8.55
C GLU A 145 -4.97 -14.97 8.55
N ALA A 146 -5.86 -14.90 9.54
CA ALA A 146 -6.70 -13.73 9.77
C ALA A 146 -6.02 -12.76 10.75
N GLU A 147 -5.74 -11.54 10.31
CA GLU A 147 -5.13 -10.51 11.16
C GLU A 147 -6.18 -9.72 11.94
N GLN A 148 -5.72 -9.02 12.98
CA GLN A 148 -6.57 -8.13 13.78
C GLN A 148 -7.20 -6.99 12.95
N SER A 149 -6.54 -6.58 11.88
CA SER A 149 -7.03 -5.58 10.91
C SER A 149 -8.29 -6.03 10.15
N GLY A 150 -8.60 -7.33 10.17
CA GLY A 150 -9.58 -7.94 9.28
C GLY A 150 -9.01 -8.30 7.90
N ASN A 151 -7.70 -8.17 7.69
CA ASN A 151 -7.08 -8.74 6.50
C ASN A 151 -6.99 -10.27 6.61
N LEU A 152 -7.08 -10.95 5.46
CA LEU A 152 -6.65 -12.34 5.33
C LEU A 152 -5.32 -12.35 4.59
N VAL A 153 -4.27 -12.78 5.28
CA VAL A 153 -2.94 -12.96 4.70
C VAL A 153 -2.87 -14.36 4.12
N ILE A 154 -2.52 -14.45 2.84
CA ILE A 154 -2.41 -15.72 2.11
C ILE A 154 -0.94 -15.97 1.84
N HIS A 155 -0.40 -17.05 2.42
CA HIS A 155 0.98 -17.46 2.26
C HIS A 155 1.08 -18.51 1.16
N ILE A 156 1.50 -18.05 -0.03
CA ILE A 156 1.75 -18.92 -1.18
C ILE A 156 3.19 -19.42 -1.09
N ASN A 157 3.36 -20.70 -0.83
CA ASN A 157 4.68 -21.33 -0.90
C ASN A 157 5.01 -21.57 -2.37
N HIS A 158 5.94 -20.80 -2.93
CA HIS A 158 6.55 -21.14 -4.22
C HIS A 158 7.52 -22.30 -4.00
N THR A 159 7.19 -23.47 -4.56
CA THR A 159 8.15 -24.55 -4.80
C THR A 159 8.53 -24.53 -6.28
#